data_AF-A0A379WLW5-F1
#
_entry.id   AF-A0A379WLW5-F1
#
_cell.length_a   1.000
_cell.length_b   1.000
_cell.length_c   1.000
_cell.angle_alpha   90.00
_cell.angle_beta   90.00
_cell.angle_gamma   90.00
#
_symmetry.space_group_name_H-M   'P 1'
#
loop_
_entity.id
_entity.type
_entity.pdbx_description
1 polymer ?
#
loop_
_entity_poly.entity_id
_entity_poly.type
_entity_poly.pdbx_seq_one_letter_code
_entity_poly.pdbx_strand_id
1 'polypeptide(L)'
;MQSFSEPKLKRLGRIHGPQEAMRAARLANGLGLRSFNLDLMHGLPDQTLEEALNDLRQAIALNPPHLSWYQLTIEPNTLFGSRPPVFTGR
;
A
#
# COMPACT_ATOMS: atom_id res chain seq x y z
N MET A 1 -4.78 -0.50 4.03
CA MET A 1 -4.33 0.12 2.75
C MET A 1 -3.04 -0.61 2.33
N GLN A 2 -2.50 -0.44 1.12
CA GLN A 2 -1.20 -1.08 0.75
C GLN A 2 -0.34 -0.20 -0.17
N SER A 3 -0.96 0.71 -0.94
CA SER A 3 -0.33 1.74 -1.76
C SER A 3 -1.35 2.86 -1.98
N PHE A 4 -0.90 4.07 -2.33
CA PHE A 4 -1.78 5.16 -2.77
C PHE A 4 -2.03 5.15 -4.29
N SER A 5 -1.48 4.17 -5.00
CA SER A 5 -1.67 3.99 -6.43
C SER A 5 -2.79 3.00 -6.73
N GLU A 6 -3.88 3.47 -7.35
CA GLU A 6 -5.01 2.63 -7.75
C GLU A 6 -4.60 1.48 -8.71
N PRO A 7 -3.75 1.72 -9.73
CA PRO A 7 -3.23 0.63 -10.56
C PRO A 7 -2.45 -0.44 -9.77
N LYS A 8 -1.73 -0.06 -8.72
CA LYS A 8 -0.98 -1.02 -7.87
C LYS A 8 -1.94 -1.80 -6.98
N LEU A 9 -2.93 -1.14 -6.39
CA LEU A 9 -3.98 -1.78 -5.60
C LEU A 9 -4.76 -2.83 -6.40
N LYS A 10 -5.14 -2.52 -7.65
CA LYS A 10 -5.79 -3.48 -8.56
C LYS A 10 -4.91 -4.69 -8.84
N ARG A 11 -3.60 -4.49 -9.10
CA ARG A 11 -2.63 -5.58 -9.27
C ARG A 11 -2.47 -6.45 -8.03
N LEU A 12 -2.63 -5.87 -6.85
CA LEU A 12 -2.65 -6.59 -5.57
C LEU A 12 -4.00 -7.26 -5.25
N GLY A 13 -4.98 -7.23 -6.17
CA GLY A 13 -6.31 -7.80 -5.96
C GLY A 13 -7.17 -7.04 -4.93
N ARG A 14 -6.84 -5.76 -4.65
CA ARG A 14 -7.62 -4.94 -3.72
C ARG A 14 -8.80 -4.30 -4.44
N ILE A 15 -9.98 -4.39 -3.81
CA ILE A 15 -11.23 -3.80 -4.31
C ILE A 15 -11.46 -2.36 -3.82
N HIS A 16 -10.72 -1.93 -2.80
CA HIS A 16 -10.80 -0.58 -2.23
C HIS A 16 -9.69 0.32 -2.77
N GLY A 17 -10.05 1.57 -3.10
CA GLY A 17 -9.15 2.55 -3.69
C GLY A 17 -8.40 3.40 -2.66
N PRO A 18 -7.39 4.18 -3.10
CA PRO A 18 -6.58 5.01 -2.20
C PRO A 18 -7.40 6.14 -1.58
N GLN A 19 -8.38 6.66 -2.30
CA GLN A 19 -9.28 7.73 -1.84
C GLN A 19 -10.12 7.32 -0.63
N GLU A 20 -10.61 6.07 -0.59
CA GLU A 20 -11.36 5.53 0.56
C GLU A 20 -10.49 5.46 1.80
N ALA A 21 -9.26 4.98 1.62
CA ALA A 21 -8.31 4.86 2.71
C ALA A 21 -7.83 6.22 3.25
N MET A 22 -7.64 7.23 2.38
CA MET A 22 -7.37 8.60 2.81
C MET A 22 -8.55 9.20 3.58
N ARG A 23 -9.79 9.00 3.11
CA ARG A 23 -10.99 9.48 3.81
C ARG A 23 -11.11 8.86 5.20
N ALA A 24 -10.90 7.54 5.30
CA ALA A 24 -10.93 6.83 6.57
C ALA A 24 -9.85 7.35 7.55
N ALA A 25 -8.62 7.56 7.08
CA ALA A 25 -7.53 8.11 7.91
C ALA A 25 -7.83 9.53 8.40
N ARG A 26 -8.35 10.40 7.53
CA ARG A 26 -8.74 11.78 7.91
C ARG A 26 -9.89 11.78 8.92
N LEU A 27 -10.87 10.91 8.75
CA LEU A 27 -11.97 10.78 9.69
C LEU A 27 -11.48 10.27 11.05
N ALA A 28 -10.62 9.26 11.06
CA ALA A 28 -10.01 8.72 12.28
C ALA A 28 -9.26 9.81 13.07
N ASN A 29 -8.48 10.65 12.37
CA ASN A 29 -7.83 11.81 12.97
C ASN A 29 -8.82 12.85 13.48
N GLY A 30 -9.85 13.19 12.71
CA GLY A 30 -10.87 14.16 13.11
C GLY A 30 -11.67 13.73 14.34
N LEU A 31 -11.83 12.43 14.55
CA LEU A 31 -12.46 11.84 15.72
C LEU A 31 -11.50 11.67 16.91
N GLY A 32 -10.22 12.05 16.76
CA GLY A 32 -9.21 11.90 17.81
C GLY A 32 -8.89 10.44 18.15
N LEU A 33 -9.08 9.51 17.21
CA LEU A 33 -8.76 8.10 17.43
C LEU A 33 -7.27 7.96 17.71
N ARG A 34 -6.95 7.39 18.87
CA ARG A 34 -5.56 7.21 19.33
C ARG A 34 -4.94 5.89 18.86
N SER A 35 -5.71 5.05 18.19
CA SER A 35 -5.28 3.72 17.77
C SER A 35 -5.84 3.40 16.39
N PHE A 36 -4.99 3.54 15.38
CA PHE A 36 -5.17 2.96 14.05
C PHE A 36 -3.81 2.81 13.37
N ASN A 37 -3.75 1.95 12.38
CA ASN A 37 -2.54 1.68 11.61
C ASN A 37 -2.75 1.97 10.13
N LEU A 38 -1.71 2.48 9.46
CA LEU A 38 -1.61 2.47 8.01
C LEU A 38 -0.56 1.44 7.59
N ASP A 39 -1.00 0.43 6.83
CA ASP A 39 -0.11 -0.54 6.22
C ASP A 39 0.24 -0.12 4.79
N LEU A 40 1.54 -0.18 4.46
CA LEU A 40 2.07 0.04 3.13
C LEU A 40 3.00 -1.11 2.72
N MET A 41 2.95 -1.46 1.44
CA MET A 41 3.89 -2.37 0.79
C MET A 41 4.76 -1.61 -0.21
N HIS A 42 6.04 -1.96 -0.28
CA HIS A 42 6.97 -1.52 -1.32
C HIS A 42 7.55 -2.71 -2.10
N GLY A 43 8.16 -2.44 -3.26
CA GLY A 43 8.58 -3.51 -4.18
C GLY A 43 7.41 -4.14 -4.94
N LEU A 44 6.35 -3.35 -5.18
CA LEU A 44 5.19 -3.80 -5.94
C LEU A 44 5.55 -3.96 -7.43
N PRO A 45 4.80 -4.77 -8.20
CA PRO A 45 5.02 -4.89 -9.64
C PRO A 45 5.04 -3.53 -10.35
N ASP A 46 6.06 -3.32 -11.17
CA ASP A 46 6.36 -2.08 -11.91
C ASP A 46 6.56 -0.84 -11.03
N GLN A 47 6.78 -0.99 -9.71
CA GLN A 47 6.89 0.15 -8.80
C GLN A 47 8.29 0.75 -8.85
N THR A 48 8.37 2.05 -9.12
CA THR A 48 9.65 2.76 -9.02
C THR A 48 9.97 3.12 -7.57
N LEU A 49 11.24 3.38 -7.27
CA LEU A 49 11.63 3.88 -5.96
C LEU A 49 10.91 5.20 -5.62
N GLU A 50 10.74 6.08 -6.60
CA GLU A 50 10.06 7.36 -6.41
C GLU A 50 8.58 7.16 -6.05
N GLU A 51 7.89 6.22 -6.70
CA GLU A 51 6.51 5.86 -6.37
C GLU A 51 6.41 5.29 -4.94
N ALA A 52 7.35 4.42 -4.54
CA ALA A 52 7.37 3.86 -3.19
C ALA A 52 7.59 4.93 -2.12
N LEU A 53 8.52 5.88 -2.35
CA LEU A 53 8.75 7.00 -1.45
C LEU A 53 7.57 7.97 -1.42
N ASN A 54 6.88 8.16 -2.56
CA ASN A 54 5.68 8.97 -2.62
C ASN A 54 4.52 8.35 -1.80
N ASP A 55 4.36 7.03 -1.85
CA ASP A 55 3.40 6.32 -0.99
C ASP A 55 3.72 6.55 0.49
N LEU A 56 4.99 6.42 0.89
CA LEU A 56 5.42 6.63 2.26
C LEU A 56 5.19 8.07 2.74
N ARG A 57 5.54 9.07 1.92
CA ARG A 57 5.30 10.50 2.23
C ARG A 57 3.83 10.79 2.44
N GLN A 58 2.95 10.24 1.61
CA GLN A 58 1.51 10.42 1.75
C GLN A 58 0.98 9.78 3.04
N ALA A 59 1.45 8.59 3.43
CA ALA A 59 1.04 8.00 4.70
C ALA A 59 1.51 8.82 5.91
N ILE A 60 2.75 9.32 5.90
CA ILE A 60 3.28 10.19 6.98
C ILE A 60 2.45 11.47 7.08
N ALA A 61 2.05 12.08 5.95
CA ALA A 61 1.23 13.28 5.93
C ALA A 61 -0.19 13.05 6.51
N LEU A 62 -0.67 11.81 6.53
CA LEU A 62 -1.91 11.44 7.22
C LEU A 62 -1.72 11.27 8.73
N ASN A 63 -0.50 11.43 9.26
CA ASN A 63 -0.17 11.41 10.69
C ASN A 63 -0.83 10.27 11.48
N PRO A 64 -0.69 8.99 11.06
CA PRO A 64 -1.26 7.89 11.80
C PRO A 64 -0.52 7.67 13.13
N PRO A 65 -1.18 7.17 14.18
CA PRO A 65 -0.52 6.72 15.41
C PRO A 65 0.51 5.61 15.18
N HIS A 66 0.29 4.78 14.15
CA HIS A 66 1.20 3.72 13.74
C HIS A 66 1.27 3.61 12.20
N LEU A 67 2.46 3.40 11.67
CA LEU A 67 2.72 3.19 10.25
C LEU A 67 3.58 1.93 10.08
N SER A 68 3.08 0.99 9.28
CA SER A 68 3.78 -0.22 8.90
C SER A 68 4.23 -0.13 7.43
N TRP A 69 5.50 -0.43 7.15
CA TRP A 69 6.06 -0.38 5.79
C TRP A 69 6.89 -1.64 5.53
N TYR A 70 6.40 -2.50 4.64
CA TYR A 70 6.98 -3.81 4.37
C TYR A 70 7.34 -4.00 2.91
N GLN A 71 8.38 -4.79 2.64
CA GLN A 71 8.64 -5.27 1.30
C GLN A 71 7.61 -6.33 0.91
N LEU A 72 7.13 -6.30 -0.32
CA LEU A 72 6.33 -7.37 -0.89
C LEU A 72 7.20 -8.63 -1.01
N THR A 73 6.87 -9.64 -0.20
CA THR A 73 7.44 -10.98 -0.30
C THR A 73 6.46 -11.89 -1.04
N ILE A 74 6.93 -12.60 -2.07
CA ILE A 74 6.13 -13.59 -2.79
C ILE A 74 6.30 -14.95 -2.13
N GLU A 75 5.29 -15.40 -1.38
CA GLU A 75 5.29 -16.72 -0.76
C GLU A 75 4.72 -17.78 -1.72
N PRO A 76 5.30 -19.01 -1.80
CA PRO A 76 4.92 -20.04 -2.77
C PRO A 76 3.44 -20.45 -2.78
N ASN A 77 2.76 -20.31 -1.63
CA ASN A 77 1.36 -20.71 -1.45
C ASN A 77 0.37 -19.55 -1.61
N THR A 78 0.78 -18.44 -2.23
CA THR A 78 -0.07 -17.26 -2.46
C THR A 78 -0.45 -17.12 -3.93
N LEU A 79 -1.39 -16.22 -4.24
CA LEU A 79 -1.83 -15.95 -5.61
C LEU A 79 -0.64 -15.66 -6.56
N PHE A 80 0.40 -14.98 -6.07
CA PHE A 80 1.65 -14.71 -6.80
C PHE A 80 2.54 -15.94 -7.01
N GLY A 81 2.52 -16.92 -6.10
CA GLY A 81 3.19 -18.21 -6.28
C GLY A 81 2.49 -19.08 -7.34
N SER A 82 1.16 -19.05 -7.39
CA SER A 82 0.37 -19.79 -8.40
C SER A 82 0.40 -19.17 -9.80
N ARG A 83 0.67 -17.86 -9.90
CA ARG A 83 0.77 -17.09 -11.15
C ARG A 83 1.85 -16.01 -11.01
N PRO A 84 3.13 -16.35 -11.22
CA PRO A 84 4.20 -15.38 -11.16
C PRO A 84 4.02 -14.31 -12.25
N PRO A 85 4.08 -13.01 -11.93
CA PRO A 85 4.03 -11.94 -12.91
C PRO A 85 5.27 -12.01 -13.81
N VAL A 86 5.06 -11.79 -15.11
CA VAL A 86 6.16 -11.76 -16.08
C VAL A 86 6.92 -10.45 -15.89
N PHE A 87 8.17 -10.55 -15.44
CA PHE A 87 9.09 -9.42 -15.41
C PHE A 87 9.78 -9.32 -16.79
N THR A 88 9.39 -8.36 -17.62
CA THR A 88 10.17 -8.00 -18.81
C THR A 88 11.32 -7.09 -18.39
N GLY A 89 12.48 -7.71 -18.16
CA GLY A 89 13.74 -7.01 -17.92
C GLY A 89 14.90 -8.01 -17.87
N ARG A 90 15.49 -8.28 -19.04
CA ARG A 90 16.88 -8.72 -19.17
C ARG A 90 17.73 -7.50 -19.47
#